data_AF-A0A5F9CF94-F1
#
_entry.id   AF-A0A5F9CF94-F1
#
_cell.length_a   1.000
_cell.length_b   1.000
_cell.length_c   1.000
_cell.angle_alpha   90.00
_cell.angle_beta   90.00
_cell.angle_gamma   90.00
#
_symmetry.space_group_name_H-M   'P 1'
#
loop_
_entity.id
_entity.type
_entity.pdbx_description
1 polymer ?
#
loop_
_entity_poly.entity_id
_entity_poly.type
_entity_poly.pdbx_seq_one_letter_code
_entity_poly.pdbx_strand_id
1 'polypeptide(L)'
;MEPGVRARAGPSQPAAPGLWRARPAGGGGGGASSWLLDGNSWLLCYGFLYLALYAQVSQSKPCERTGSCFSGRCVNATCLCDPGWVGDQCQHCQGRFKLTEPSGYLTDGPINYKYKTKCTWLIEGYGLIVPEVRGNETVPEVVTTSGYALLHFFSDAAYNLTGFNIFYSINSCPNNCSGHGKCTTSISVPSQVYCECDKYWKGEACDIPYCKANCGSPDHGYCDLTGEKLCVCNDSWQGPDCSLNVPSTESYWILPNVKPFNPSVGRASHKAVLHGKFMWVIGGYTFNYGSFQMVLNYNLESSIWNVGTLSRGPLQRYGHSLALYQENIFMYGGRIETNDGNVTDELWVFNINSQSWSTKTPTVLGHGQQYAVEGHSAHIMELDSRDVVMIIIFGYSAIYGYTSSIQEYHICEFLYICNFFILEYFYL
;
A
#
# COMPACT_ATOMS: atom_id res chain seq x y z
N MET A 1 -68.23 -38.01 11.64
CA MET A 1 -68.94 -37.29 12.71
C MET A 1 -68.27 -35.93 12.88
N GLU A 2 -69.07 -34.89 13.02
CA GLU A 2 -68.75 -33.48 13.29
C GLU A 2 -69.90 -32.97 14.21
N PRO A 3 -69.90 -31.72 14.76
CA PRO A 3 -68.88 -30.67 14.77
C PRO A 3 -68.67 -29.96 16.15
N GLY A 4 -67.79 -28.93 16.18
CA GLY A 4 -67.69 -27.93 17.27
C GLY A 4 -66.39 -27.08 17.19
N VAL A 5 -66.26 -25.87 16.57
CA VAL A 5 -66.99 -24.58 16.68
C VAL A 5 -66.69 -23.89 18.03
N ARG A 6 -66.12 -22.66 18.19
CA ARG A 6 -65.63 -21.49 17.37
C ARG A 6 -64.74 -20.59 18.31
N ALA A 7 -63.97 -19.53 17.97
CA ALA A 7 -63.51 -18.83 16.75
C ALA A 7 -62.25 -17.93 17.07
N ARG A 8 -62.07 -16.74 16.45
CA ARG A 8 -60.95 -15.77 16.58
C ARG A 8 -61.32 -14.45 17.31
N ALA A 9 -60.33 -13.73 17.88
CA ALA A 9 -60.13 -12.26 17.78
C ALA A 9 -58.81 -11.77 18.45
N GLY A 10 -58.42 -10.51 18.22
CA GLY A 10 -57.35 -9.73 18.88
C GLY A 10 -57.54 -8.23 18.56
N PRO A 11 -56.52 -7.34 18.55
CA PRO A 11 -55.47 -7.01 19.53
C PRO A 11 -55.59 -5.54 20.05
N SER A 12 -54.75 -5.07 21.00
CA SER A 12 -54.64 -3.61 21.31
C SER A 12 -53.41 -3.14 22.13
N GLN A 13 -53.13 -1.84 22.02
CA GLN A 13 -52.26 -0.93 22.80
C GLN A 13 -53.03 0.42 22.94
N PRO A 14 -52.52 1.50 23.56
CA PRO A 14 -51.86 1.67 24.87
C PRO A 14 -52.51 2.80 25.71
N ALA A 15 -52.07 3.07 26.95
CA ALA A 15 -52.42 4.32 27.66
C ALA A 15 -51.46 4.72 28.81
N ALA A 16 -51.32 6.03 28.99
CA ALA A 16 -50.94 6.78 30.21
C ALA A 16 -51.95 7.97 30.32
N PRO A 17 -51.91 8.92 31.29
CA PRO A 17 -51.04 9.11 32.47
C PRO A 17 -51.87 9.35 33.77
N GLY A 18 -51.29 9.93 34.84
CA GLY A 18 -52.11 10.47 35.95
C GLY A 18 -51.38 10.98 37.20
N LEU A 19 -51.54 12.28 37.49
CA LEU A 19 -51.04 12.99 38.69
C LEU A 19 -51.56 12.42 40.03
N TRP A 20 -50.81 12.66 41.11
CA TRP A 20 -51.38 12.89 42.45
C TRP A 20 -50.96 14.26 42.99
N ARG A 21 -51.89 14.95 43.66
CA ARG A 21 -51.68 16.29 44.27
C ARG A 21 -51.47 16.19 45.79
N ALA A 22 -50.74 17.15 46.34
CA ALA A 22 -50.48 17.28 47.78
C ALA A 22 -51.68 17.81 48.59
N ARG A 23 -51.57 17.72 49.93
CA ARG A 23 -52.30 18.59 50.88
C ARG A 23 -51.37 19.09 52.01
N PRO A 24 -51.64 20.26 52.64
CA PRO A 24 -50.66 20.93 53.51
C PRO A 24 -51.17 21.29 54.93
N ALA A 25 -50.24 21.77 55.76
CA ALA A 25 -50.44 22.75 56.85
C ALA A 25 -49.11 23.55 56.96
N GLY A 26 -49.05 24.84 57.32
CA GLY A 26 -50.06 25.77 57.81
C GLY A 26 -49.83 26.10 59.30
N GLY A 27 -49.51 27.33 59.73
CA GLY A 27 -49.22 28.58 58.99
C GLY A 27 -49.12 29.77 59.98
N GLY A 28 -48.90 31.00 59.50
CA GLY A 28 -49.06 32.22 60.32
C GLY A 28 -48.10 33.38 60.04
N GLY A 29 -48.61 34.62 60.14
CA GLY A 29 -47.84 35.88 60.02
C GLY A 29 -47.65 36.38 58.59
N GLY A 30 -47.99 37.64 58.32
CA GLY A 30 -47.82 38.26 57.00
C GLY A 30 -47.51 39.75 57.07
N GLY A 31 -46.85 40.27 56.03
CA GLY A 31 -46.50 41.70 55.92
C GLY A 31 -45.60 42.03 54.71
N ALA A 32 -46.15 42.84 53.80
CA ALA A 32 -45.48 43.69 52.78
C ALA A 32 -44.07 43.32 52.23
N SER A 33 -44.06 42.75 51.01
CA SER A 33 -43.23 43.13 49.84
C SER A 33 -41.80 43.71 49.99
N SER A 34 -40.82 43.00 49.40
CA SER A 34 -39.56 43.49 48.77
C SER A 34 -38.54 44.21 49.68
N TRP A 35 -37.23 43.92 49.62
CA TRP A 35 -36.43 43.41 48.49
C TRP A 35 -35.52 42.23 48.85
N LEU A 36 -35.17 41.43 47.83
CA LEU A 36 -34.17 40.35 47.90
C LEU A 36 -32.78 40.88 47.53
N LEU A 37 -31.72 40.24 48.05
CA LEU A 37 -30.35 40.36 47.57
C LEU A 37 -29.85 38.96 47.20
N ASP A 38 -29.53 38.76 45.92
CA ASP A 38 -29.45 37.42 45.32
C ASP A 38 -28.11 36.71 45.50
N GLY A 39 -28.18 35.40 45.78
CA GLY A 39 -27.03 34.48 45.73
C GLY A 39 -26.45 34.28 44.32
N ASN A 40 -27.12 34.77 43.26
CA ASN A 40 -26.66 34.64 41.86
C ASN A 40 -25.29 35.29 41.60
N SER A 41 -24.91 36.32 42.37
CA SER A 41 -23.65 37.05 42.16
C SER A 41 -22.41 36.13 42.21
N TRP A 42 -22.35 35.22 43.19
CA TRP A 42 -21.19 34.34 43.39
C TRP A 42 -21.04 33.28 42.29
N LEU A 43 -22.15 32.71 41.81
CA LEU A 43 -22.13 31.75 40.71
C LEU A 43 -21.74 32.42 39.38
N LEU A 44 -22.18 33.66 39.14
CA LEU A 44 -21.72 34.45 38.01
C LEU A 44 -20.22 34.78 38.13
N CYS A 45 -19.73 35.20 39.30
CA CYS A 45 -18.29 35.43 39.51
C CYS A 45 -17.43 34.19 39.25
N TYR A 46 -17.85 33.01 39.73
CA TYR A 46 -17.13 31.75 39.43
C TYR A 46 -17.23 31.36 37.95
N GLY A 47 -18.38 31.56 37.30
CA GLY A 47 -18.54 31.36 35.86
C GLY A 47 -17.65 32.28 35.02
N PHE A 48 -17.57 33.57 35.38
CA PHE A 48 -16.68 34.53 34.73
C PHE A 48 -15.21 34.25 35.01
N LEU A 49 -14.82 33.82 36.22
CA LEU A 49 -13.45 33.39 36.51
C LEU A 49 -13.07 32.12 35.74
N TYR A 50 -13.97 31.14 35.64
CA TYR A 50 -13.74 29.93 34.84
C TYR A 50 -13.60 30.26 33.35
N LEU A 51 -14.46 31.12 32.80
CA LEU A 51 -14.36 31.61 31.43
C LEU A 51 -13.09 32.46 31.19
N ALA A 52 -12.67 33.28 32.16
CA ALA A 52 -11.44 34.06 32.06
C ALA A 52 -10.18 33.17 32.10
N LEU A 53 -10.17 32.13 32.93
CA LEU A 53 -9.10 31.13 32.98
C LEU A 53 -9.06 30.29 31.70
N TYR A 54 -10.22 29.90 31.14
CA TYR A 54 -10.28 29.26 29.82
C TYR A 54 -9.85 30.20 28.69
N ALA A 55 -10.15 31.50 28.78
CA ALA A 55 -9.69 32.53 27.84
C ALA A 55 -8.19 32.87 27.95
N GLN A 56 -7.46 32.30 28.91
CA GLN A 56 -5.99 32.30 28.92
C GLN A 56 -5.37 31.11 28.17
N VAL A 57 -6.18 30.22 27.58
CA VAL A 57 -5.69 29.22 26.61
C VAL A 57 -5.68 29.85 25.22
N SER A 58 -4.50 29.89 24.60
CA SER A 58 -4.23 30.44 23.26
C SER A 58 -4.34 31.97 23.12
N GLN A 59 -3.54 32.70 23.90
CA GLN A 59 -3.00 33.97 23.37
C GLN A 59 -2.05 33.65 22.21
N SER A 60 -2.51 33.82 20.97
CA SER A 60 -1.62 33.84 19.81
C SER A 60 -0.63 35.01 19.96
N LYS A 61 0.64 34.79 19.59
CA LYS A 61 1.65 35.85 19.67
C LYS A 61 1.30 36.92 18.63
N PRO A 62 1.10 38.20 19.03
CA PRO A 62 0.77 39.25 18.08
C PRO A 62 1.93 39.44 17.09
N CYS A 63 1.61 39.52 15.80
CA CYS A 63 2.62 39.82 14.78
C CYS A 63 2.89 41.34 14.74
N GLU A 64 4.13 41.74 15.04
CA GLU A 64 4.50 43.15 15.14
C GLU A 64 5.33 43.66 13.95
N ARG A 65 5.93 42.75 13.16
CA ARG A 65 6.71 43.08 11.94
C ARG A 65 6.56 42.00 10.86
N THR A 66 6.93 42.38 9.63
CA THR A 66 7.30 41.43 8.57
C THR A 66 8.35 40.44 9.09
N GLY A 67 8.07 39.14 8.96
CA GLY A 67 8.87 38.05 9.54
C GLY A 67 8.33 37.44 10.84
N SER A 68 7.27 37.99 11.45
CA SER A 68 6.57 37.34 12.59
C SER A 68 5.65 36.17 12.18
N CYS A 69 5.31 36.08 10.90
CA CYS A 69 4.57 34.98 10.27
C CYS A 69 5.51 34.28 9.27
N PHE A 70 5.47 32.95 9.19
CA PHE A 70 6.39 32.19 8.33
C PHE A 70 5.89 32.08 6.89
N SER A 71 4.71 31.49 6.68
CA SER A 71 4.08 31.32 5.36
C SER A 71 2.74 32.05 5.32
N GLY A 72 2.82 33.38 5.36
CA GLY A 72 1.67 34.27 5.35
C GLY A 72 2.04 35.71 5.67
N ARG A 73 1.02 36.57 5.71
CA ARG A 73 1.16 38.02 5.96
C ARG A 73 0.55 38.42 7.30
N CYS A 74 1.26 39.27 8.03
CA CYS A 74 0.71 39.91 9.22
C CYS A 74 -0.34 40.96 8.84
N VAL A 75 -1.55 40.86 9.40
CA VAL A 75 -2.63 41.86 9.26
C VAL A 75 -3.31 42.01 10.61
N ASN A 76 -3.43 43.24 11.12
CA ASN A 76 -4.11 43.54 12.39
C ASN A 76 -3.63 42.68 13.58
N ALA A 77 -2.31 42.49 13.68
CA ALA A 77 -1.62 41.67 14.67
C ALA A 77 -1.89 40.15 14.63
N THR A 78 -2.65 39.63 13.65
CA THR A 78 -2.76 38.19 13.38
C THR A 78 -2.13 37.79 12.04
N CYS A 79 -1.65 36.55 11.95
CA CYS A 79 -1.08 36.01 10.72
C CYS A 79 -2.18 35.45 9.81
N LEU A 80 -2.34 36.03 8.61
CA LEU A 80 -3.16 35.46 7.54
C LEU A 80 -2.28 34.54 6.69
N CYS A 81 -2.53 33.24 6.77
CA CYS A 81 -1.70 32.22 6.14
C CYS A 81 -1.95 32.08 4.64
N ASP A 82 -0.89 31.73 3.91
CA ASP A 82 -0.97 31.41 2.50
C ASP A 82 -1.68 30.05 2.29
N PRO A 83 -2.30 29.79 1.12
CA PRO A 83 -3.08 28.57 0.89
C PRO A 83 -2.29 27.29 1.19
N GLY A 84 -2.79 26.50 2.14
CA GLY A 84 -2.16 25.26 2.60
C GLY A 84 -1.38 25.37 3.92
N TRP A 85 -1.19 26.58 4.46
CA TRP A 85 -0.54 26.83 5.75
C TRP A 85 -1.53 27.22 6.85
N VAL A 86 -1.22 26.86 8.10
CA VAL A 86 -2.06 27.06 9.29
C VAL A 86 -1.21 27.26 10.56
N GLY A 87 -1.89 27.56 11.68
CA GLY A 87 -1.30 27.83 12.99
C GLY A 87 -1.08 29.32 13.23
N ASP A 88 -0.92 29.72 14.51
CA ASP A 88 -0.88 31.12 14.95
C ASP A 88 0.16 32.01 14.24
N GLN A 89 1.23 31.42 13.72
CA GLN A 89 2.30 32.06 12.96
C GLN A 89 2.42 31.53 11.52
N CYS A 90 1.43 30.76 11.04
CA CYS A 90 1.44 30.05 9.76
C CYS A 90 2.64 29.09 9.61
N GLN A 91 2.94 28.37 10.70
CA GLN A 91 4.14 27.53 10.87
C GLN A 91 3.94 26.04 10.54
N HIS A 92 2.74 25.61 10.17
CA HIS A 92 2.39 24.21 9.89
C HIS A 92 1.67 24.09 8.54
N CYS A 93 1.96 23.05 7.77
CA CYS A 93 1.13 22.71 6.61
C CYS A 93 -0.14 21.93 7.01
N GLN A 94 -1.26 22.25 6.37
CA GLN A 94 -2.54 21.52 6.47
C GLN A 94 -3.37 21.72 5.20
N GLY A 95 -2.91 21.22 4.06
CA GLY A 95 -3.59 21.42 2.79
C GLY A 95 -2.96 20.74 1.58
N ARG A 96 -3.43 21.15 0.40
CA ARG A 96 -2.98 20.65 -0.91
C ARG A 96 -2.31 21.78 -1.68
N PHE A 97 -1.05 21.58 -2.06
CA PHE A 97 -0.27 22.48 -2.90
C PHE A 97 -0.19 21.91 -4.32
N LYS A 98 -0.32 22.74 -5.35
CA LYS A 98 0.13 22.40 -6.71
C LYS A 98 1.41 23.17 -7.00
N LEU A 99 2.40 22.49 -7.55
CA LEU A 99 3.71 23.03 -7.90
C LEU A 99 3.95 22.91 -9.40
N THR A 100 4.29 24.03 -10.02
CA THR A 100 4.50 24.19 -11.48
C THR A 100 5.87 24.75 -11.83
N GLU A 101 6.66 25.15 -10.84
CA GLU A 101 8.02 25.66 -11.04
C GLU A 101 8.99 24.50 -11.32
N PRO A 102 10.01 24.67 -12.18
CA PRO A 102 10.89 23.59 -12.62
C PRO A 102 11.77 23.00 -11.50
N SER A 103 11.90 23.68 -10.36
CA SER A 103 12.50 23.14 -9.14
C SER A 103 12.07 23.94 -7.91
N GLY A 104 12.29 23.39 -6.71
CA GLY A 104 12.02 24.08 -5.46
C GLY A 104 12.18 23.19 -4.24
N TYR A 105 11.66 23.63 -3.10
CA TYR A 105 11.73 22.90 -1.83
C TYR A 105 10.34 22.65 -1.25
N LEU A 106 10.13 21.45 -0.72
CA LEU A 106 8.97 21.04 0.06
C LEU A 106 9.38 21.00 1.53
N THR A 107 8.62 21.66 2.40
CA THR A 107 8.83 21.58 3.85
C THR A 107 7.48 21.69 4.56
N ASP A 108 7.39 21.09 5.74
CA ASP A 108 6.20 21.07 6.58
C ASP A 108 6.19 22.12 7.71
N GLY A 109 7.36 22.69 8.01
CA GLY A 109 7.51 23.83 8.91
C GLY A 109 8.97 24.08 9.33
N PRO A 110 9.28 25.26 9.91
CA PRO A 110 10.64 25.64 10.28
C PRO A 110 11.11 25.11 11.65
N ILE A 111 10.41 24.14 12.26
CA ILE A 111 10.62 23.65 13.64
C ILE A 111 10.30 22.15 13.74
N ASN A 112 11.00 21.42 14.61
CA ASN A 112 10.70 20.02 14.95
C ASN A 112 9.27 19.82 15.49
N TYR A 113 8.73 18.61 15.31
CA TYR A 113 7.32 18.31 15.50
C TYR A 113 6.76 18.46 16.92
N LYS A 114 5.45 18.77 16.98
CA LYS A 114 4.62 18.58 18.18
C LYS A 114 3.12 18.36 17.92
N TYR A 115 2.64 18.49 16.67
CA TYR A 115 1.22 18.39 16.31
C TYR A 115 0.99 17.61 15.01
N LYS A 116 -0.20 17.00 14.88
CA LYS A 116 -0.61 16.20 13.72
C LYS A 116 -0.81 17.07 12.48
N THR A 117 0.04 16.91 11.47
CA THR A 117 -0.04 17.58 10.16
C THR A 117 -0.59 16.64 9.09
N LYS A 118 -1.16 17.23 8.02
CA LYS A 118 -1.63 16.52 6.82
C LYS A 118 -1.38 17.37 5.60
N CYS A 119 -0.40 16.97 4.80
CA CYS A 119 0.14 17.84 3.75
C CYS A 119 0.31 17.07 2.46
N THR A 120 -0.17 17.65 1.36
CA THR A 120 -0.15 17.01 0.04
C THR A 120 0.43 17.97 -0.99
N TRP A 121 1.44 17.52 -1.72
CA TRP A 121 2.02 18.25 -2.84
C TRP A 121 1.75 17.49 -4.13
N LEU A 122 1.19 18.18 -5.12
CA LEU A 122 1.08 17.73 -6.50
C LEU A 122 2.13 18.47 -7.34
N ILE A 123 3.17 17.75 -7.77
CA ILE A 123 4.18 18.21 -8.73
C ILE A 123 3.77 17.72 -10.12
N GLU A 124 4.02 18.50 -11.17
CA GLU A 124 3.69 18.15 -12.56
C GLU A 124 4.96 18.12 -13.44
N GLY A 125 5.46 16.93 -13.78
CA GLY A 125 6.76 16.71 -14.44
C GLY A 125 7.04 15.26 -14.86
N TYR A 126 8.05 15.05 -15.72
CA TYR A 126 8.29 13.77 -16.42
C TYR A 126 9.75 13.24 -16.26
N GLY A 127 9.99 12.13 -15.53
CA GLY A 127 11.31 11.45 -15.41
C GLY A 127 11.27 10.06 -14.73
N LEU A 128 12.18 9.12 -15.05
CA LEU A 128 12.05 7.70 -14.64
C LEU A 128 12.56 7.37 -13.22
N ILE A 129 12.02 6.32 -12.58
CA ILE A 129 12.44 5.82 -11.26
C ILE A 129 13.25 4.52 -11.37
N VAL A 130 14.39 4.46 -10.67
CA VAL A 130 15.07 3.24 -10.20
C VAL A 130 15.50 3.46 -8.74
N PRO A 131 15.40 2.47 -7.84
CA PRO A 131 15.96 2.56 -6.49
C PRO A 131 17.37 1.93 -6.41
N GLU A 132 18.33 2.60 -5.75
CA GLU A 132 19.50 1.95 -5.15
C GLU A 132 19.50 2.13 -3.62
N VAL A 133 20.11 1.18 -2.91
CA VAL A 133 20.22 1.15 -1.45
C VAL A 133 21.69 1.04 -1.04
N ARG A 134 22.20 2.03 -0.29
CA ARG A 134 23.35 1.91 0.63
C ARG A 134 23.15 2.86 1.81
N GLY A 135 23.48 2.39 3.01
CA GLY A 135 23.46 3.21 4.22
C GLY A 135 24.63 4.21 4.28
N ASN A 136 24.59 5.24 5.13
CA ASN A 136 23.62 5.50 6.19
C ASN A 136 22.83 6.80 5.97
N GLU A 137 21.52 6.74 6.25
CA GLU A 137 20.62 7.88 6.50
C GLU A 137 20.69 9.09 5.54
N THR A 138 20.88 8.84 4.24
CA THR A 138 20.42 9.77 3.21
C THR A 138 18.95 9.49 2.87
N VAL A 139 18.14 10.54 2.76
CA VAL A 139 16.76 10.43 2.27
C VAL A 139 16.82 10.02 0.79
N PRO A 140 16.09 8.97 0.35
CA PRO A 140 16.15 8.52 -1.04
C PRO A 140 15.57 9.58 -2.00
N GLU A 141 16.23 9.78 -3.14
CA GLU A 141 15.70 10.57 -4.24
C GLU A 141 14.48 9.85 -4.86
N VAL A 142 13.41 10.60 -5.15
CA VAL A 142 12.17 10.06 -5.74
C VAL A 142 11.79 10.87 -6.98
N VAL A 143 11.80 10.20 -8.13
CA VAL A 143 11.47 10.74 -9.46
C VAL A 143 10.02 10.32 -9.83
N THR A 144 9.44 10.76 -10.97
CA THR A 144 8.14 10.25 -11.46
C THR A 144 7.91 10.46 -12.96
N THR A 145 7.53 9.40 -13.68
CA THR A 145 7.45 9.42 -15.16
C THR A 145 6.10 9.86 -15.72
N SER A 146 5.07 9.87 -14.89
CA SER A 146 3.66 9.93 -15.32
C SER A 146 3.19 11.30 -15.80
N GLY A 147 4.05 12.33 -15.69
CA GLY A 147 3.65 13.73 -15.72
C GLY A 147 3.27 14.27 -14.35
N TYR A 148 3.14 13.44 -13.30
CA TYR A 148 2.63 13.87 -11.99
C TYR A 148 3.28 13.14 -10.80
N ALA A 149 3.58 13.88 -9.73
CA ALA A 149 3.98 13.34 -8.42
C ALA A 149 2.94 13.74 -7.36
N LEU A 150 2.38 12.77 -6.64
CA LEU A 150 1.53 13.04 -5.48
C LEU A 150 2.27 12.63 -4.20
N LEU A 151 2.89 13.59 -3.54
CA LEU A 151 3.55 13.37 -2.25
C LEU A 151 2.56 13.70 -1.13
N HIS A 152 2.18 12.70 -0.34
CA HIS A 152 1.26 12.83 0.79
C HIS A 152 1.97 12.48 2.09
N PHE A 153 2.18 13.49 2.93
CA PHE A 153 2.78 13.35 4.24
C PHE A 153 1.71 13.40 5.34
N PHE A 154 1.84 12.47 6.27
CA PHE A 154 0.96 12.30 7.42
C PHE A 154 1.81 12.06 8.67
N SER A 155 1.58 12.84 9.72
CA SER A 155 2.16 12.63 11.05
C SER A 155 1.06 12.32 12.06
N ASP A 156 1.36 11.40 13.00
CA ASP A 156 0.54 11.16 14.19
C ASP A 156 1.31 11.50 15.47
N ALA A 157 0.72 11.20 16.63
CA ALA A 157 1.27 11.57 17.94
C ALA A 157 2.24 10.52 18.54
N ALA A 158 2.49 9.40 17.86
CA ALA A 158 3.41 8.35 18.29
C ALA A 158 4.80 8.49 17.65
N TYR A 159 4.88 9.04 16.43
CA TYR A 159 6.14 9.19 15.68
C TYR A 159 6.71 10.62 15.78
N ASN A 160 7.52 10.87 16.81
CA ASN A 160 8.19 12.15 17.02
C ASN A 160 9.45 12.31 16.13
N LEU A 161 9.23 12.63 14.86
CA LEU A 161 10.30 12.84 13.87
C LEU A 161 10.73 14.31 13.77
N THR A 162 11.96 14.55 13.29
CA THR A 162 12.39 15.87 12.81
C THR A 162 11.59 16.27 11.57
N GLY A 163 11.29 17.56 11.40
CA GLY A 163 10.61 18.07 10.19
C GLY A 163 11.46 17.88 8.93
N PHE A 164 10.83 17.94 7.75
CA PHE A 164 11.51 17.65 6.49
C PHE A 164 11.77 18.88 5.63
N ASN A 165 12.81 18.79 4.81
CA ASN A 165 13.11 19.70 3.72
C ASN A 165 13.55 18.86 2.51
N ILE A 166 12.72 18.81 1.47
CA ILE A 166 12.91 17.96 0.29
C ILE A 166 13.07 18.86 -0.92
N PHE A 167 14.21 18.81 -1.59
CA PHE A 167 14.37 19.44 -2.89
C PHE A 167 13.63 18.63 -3.97
N TYR A 168 13.02 19.30 -4.93
CA TYR A 168 12.46 18.67 -6.13
C TYR A 168 12.93 19.39 -7.39
N SER A 169 13.04 18.65 -8.49
CA SER A 169 13.32 19.19 -9.82
C SER A 169 12.52 18.44 -10.89
N ILE A 170 12.24 19.12 -11.99
CA ILE A 170 11.45 18.64 -13.12
C ILE A 170 12.35 18.61 -14.36
N ASN A 171 12.18 17.62 -15.24
CA ASN A 171 12.91 17.48 -16.50
C ASN A 171 14.45 17.57 -16.32
N SER A 172 14.94 17.05 -15.19
CA SER A 172 16.34 17.06 -14.76
C SER A 172 16.84 15.62 -14.63
N CYS A 173 18.11 15.36 -14.94
CA CYS A 173 18.66 14.01 -14.87
C CYS A 173 18.97 13.59 -13.42
N PRO A 174 18.61 12.36 -13.00
CA PRO A 174 18.80 11.90 -11.62
C PRO A 174 20.27 11.91 -11.22
N ASN A 175 20.56 12.39 -10.00
CA ASN A 175 21.91 12.69 -9.48
C ASN A 175 22.87 13.40 -10.47
N ASN A 176 22.36 14.16 -11.44
CA ASN A 176 23.14 14.74 -12.55
C ASN A 176 24.04 13.69 -13.27
N CYS A 177 23.47 12.51 -13.51
CA CYS A 177 24.16 11.34 -14.09
C CYS A 177 25.39 10.87 -13.27
N SER A 178 25.39 11.12 -11.96
CA SER A 178 26.39 10.68 -10.96
C SER A 178 27.85 11.04 -11.27
N GLY A 179 28.10 11.96 -12.21
CA GLY A 179 29.44 12.25 -12.73
C GLY A 179 30.01 11.17 -13.68
N HIS A 180 29.16 10.27 -14.17
CA HIS A 180 29.51 9.07 -14.96
C HIS A 180 28.67 8.95 -16.24
N GLY A 181 28.19 10.08 -16.75
CA GLY A 181 27.41 10.19 -17.97
C GLY A 181 27.04 11.63 -18.27
N LYS A 182 26.31 11.83 -19.37
CA LYS A 182 25.85 13.14 -19.83
C LYS A 182 24.33 13.20 -19.84
N CYS A 183 23.76 14.27 -19.29
CA CYS A 183 22.32 14.53 -19.41
C CYS A 183 21.96 14.96 -20.83
N THR A 184 21.07 14.21 -21.48
CA THR A 184 20.66 14.39 -22.89
C THR A 184 19.13 14.42 -23.00
N THR A 185 18.59 15.28 -23.88
CA THR A 185 17.15 15.37 -24.15
C THR A 185 16.68 14.27 -25.10
N SER A 186 15.52 13.67 -24.81
CA SER A 186 14.84 12.74 -25.71
C SER A 186 14.39 13.44 -27.00
N ILE A 187 14.54 12.75 -28.13
CA ILE A 187 14.07 13.21 -29.45
C ILE A 187 12.59 12.87 -29.66
N SER A 188 12.07 11.85 -28.98
CA SER A 188 10.70 11.34 -29.18
C SER A 188 9.65 11.99 -28.28
N VAL A 189 10.05 12.56 -27.15
CA VAL A 189 9.15 13.22 -26.19
C VAL A 189 9.74 14.58 -25.80
N PRO A 190 9.11 15.70 -26.18
CA PRO A 190 9.57 17.04 -25.79
C PRO A 190 9.74 17.16 -24.28
N SER A 191 10.85 17.79 -23.86
CA SER A 191 11.23 18.02 -22.46
C SER A 191 11.56 16.79 -21.61
N GLN A 192 11.45 15.55 -22.10
CA GLN A 192 11.99 14.39 -21.40
C GLN A 192 13.54 14.39 -21.48
N VAL A 193 14.22 14.13 -20.36
CA VAL A 193 15.68 13.94 -20.30
C VAL A 193 16.04 12.54 -19.81
N TYR A 194 17.25 12.10 -20.15
CA TYR A 194 17.84 10.83 -19.71
C TYR A 194 19.36 10.95 -19.63
N CYS A 195 20.02 10.04 -18.91
CA CYS A 195 21.48 9.97 -18.87
C CYS A 195 22.04 9.06 -19.96
N GLU A 196 22.98 9.58 -20.74
CA GLU A 196 23.84 8.83 -21.64
C GLU A 196 25.12 8.45 -20.88
N CYS A 197 25.18 7.21 -20.39
CA CYS A 197 26.25 6.77 -19.48
C CYS A 197 27.59 6.49 -20.15
N ASP A 198 28.67 6.75 -19.40
CA ASP A 198 30.02 6.38 -19.77
C ASP A 198 30.19 4.87 -19.92
N LYS A 199 31.21 4.46 -20.69
CA LYS A 199 31.43 3.07 -21.15
C LYS A 199 31.35 1.99 -20.06
N TYR A 200 31.68 2.31 -18.81
CA TYR A 200 31.74 1.40 -17.66
C TYR A 200 30.52 1.48 -16.72
N TRP A 201 29.51 2.31 -17.02
CA TRP A 201 28.38 2.61 -16.12
C TRP A 201 27.01 2.37 -16.78
N LYS A 202 26.02 2.07 -15.93
CA LYS A 202 24.61 1.77 -16.26
C LYS A 202 23.70 2.27 -15.14
N GLY A 203 22.39 2.05 -15.29
CA GLY A 203 21.37 2.67 -14.44
C GLY A 203 20.92 4.01 -15.01
N GLU A 204 19.73 4.47 -14.63
CA GLU A 204 19.14 5.73 -15.16
C GLU A 204 19.94 6.97 -14.71
N ALA A 205 20.73 6.85 -13.64
CA ALA A 205 21.62 7.90 -13.12
C ALA A 205 23.12 7.59 -13.34
N CYS A 206 23.48 6.55 -14.09
CA CYS A 206 24.86 6.10 -14.31
C CYS A 206 25.65 5.79 -13.01
N ASP A 207 24.92 5.47 -11.95
CA ASP A 207 25.35 5.11 -10.60
C ASP A 207 25.85 3.67 -10.48
N ILE A 208 25.33 2.77 -11.30
CA ILE A 208 25.64 1.33 -11.22
C ILE A 208 26.79 0.99 -12.18
N PRO A 209 27.95 0.50 -11.72
CA PRO A 209 29.00 0.04 -12.62
C PRO A 209 28.60 -1.25 -13.35
N TYR A 210 29.04 -1.44 -14.60
CA TYR A 210 28.91 -2.73 -15.29
C TYR A 210 29.67 -3.84 -14.55
N CYS A 211 30.88 -3.51 -14.05
CA CYS A 211 31.82 -4.41 -13.43
C CYS A 211 32.32 -3.83 -12.09
N LYS A 212 31.73 -4.28 -10.97
CA LYS A 212 32.18 -3.90 -9.62
C LYS A 212 33.60 -4.42 -9.38
N ALA A 213 34.41 -3.64 -8.65
CA ALA A 213 35.81 -3.94 -8.32
C ALA A 213 36.71 -4.36 -9.52
N ASN A 214 36.34 -3.97 -10.75
CA ASN A 214 36.97 -4.44 -11.99
C ASN A 214 37.14 -5.98 -12.06
N CYS A 215 36.20 -6.74 -11.49
CA CYS A 215 36.19 -8.21 -11.51
C CYS A 215 37.44 -8.86 -10.88
N GLY A 216 38.13 -8.18 -9.95
CA GLY A 216 39.40 -8.63 -9.37
C GLY A 216 40.52 -8.80 -10.41
N SER A 217 40.45 -8.08 -11.53
CA SER A 217 41.41 -8.19 -12.64
C SER A 217 42.80 -7.64 -12.25
N PRO A 218 43.90 -8.31 -12.64
CA PRO A 218 43.98 -9.41 -13.60
C PRO A 218 43.73 -10.82 -13.02
N ASP A 219 43.91 -10.99 -11.71
CA ASP A 219 44.12 -12.31 -11.12
C ASP A 219 42.83 -13.15 -10.98
N HIS A 220 41.68 -12.50 -10.71
CA HIS A 220 40.42 -13.20 -10.46
C HIS A 220 39.46 -13.22 -11.68
N GLY A 221 39.72 -12.40 -12.70
CA GLY A 221 38.82 -12.26 -13.85
C GLY A 221 39.08 -11.01 -14.69
N TYR A 222 38.13 -10.68 -15.56
CA TYR A 222 38.12 -9.44 -16.33
C TYR A 222 36.71 -8.91 -16.58
N CYS A 223 36.60 -7.61 -16.86
CA CYS A 223 35.35 -6.97 -17.24
C CYS A 223 35.12 -7.12 -18.74
N ASP A 224 34.14 -7.93 -19.16
CA ASP A 224 33.68 -7.92 -20.54
C ASP A 224 32.64 -6.80 -20.73
N LEU A 225 32.86 -5.96 -21.74
CA LEU A 225 31.95 -4.88 -22.14
C LEU A 225 31.28 -5.15 -23.49
N THR A 226 31.43 -6.37 -24.01
CA THR A 226 30.67 -6.91 -25.13
C THR A 226 29.49 -7.74 -24.61
N GLY A 227 28.57 -8.12 -25.50
CA GLY A 227 27.39 -8.91 -25.12
C GLY A 227 26.56 -8.27 -23.99
N GLU A 228 26.39 -9.00 -22.89
CA GLU A 228 25.57 -8.59 -21.74
C GLU A 228 26.27 -7.60 -20.77
N LYS A 229 27.57 -7.33 -20.96
CA LYS A 229 28.41 -6.43 -20.15
C LYS A 229 28.49 -6.81 -18.66
N LEU A 230 29.31 -7.81 -18.37
CA LEU A 230 29.41 -8.46 -17.05
C LEU A 230 30.85 -8.92 -16.74
N CYS A 231 31.10 -9.28 -15.48
CA CYS A 231 32.37 -9.87 -15.07
C CYS A 231 32.49 -11.33 -15.54
N VAL A 232 33.62 -11.63 -16.17
CA VAL A 232 34.04 -13.00 -16.51
C VAL A 232 35.14 -13.41 -15.54
N CYS A 233 34.88 -14.41 -14.71
CA CYS A 233 35.82 -14.86 -13.69
C CYS A 233 36.78 -15.92 -14.22
N ASN A 234 38.01 -15.91 -13.70
CA ASN A 234 39.01 -16.93 -13.94
C ASN A 234 38.63 -18.23 -13.21
N ASP A 235 39.20 -19.36 -13.63
CA ASP A 235 39.02 -20.64 -12.93
C ASP A 235 39.38 -20.50 -11.44
N SER A 236 38.53 -21.08 -10.58
CA SER A 236 38.53 -20.93 -9.11
C SER A 236 37.85 -19.67 -8.54
N TRP A 237 37.30 -18.76 -9.36
CA TRP A 237 36.59 -17.55 -8.91
C TRP A 237 35.13 -17.47 -9.39
N GLN A 238 34.27 -16.85 -8.58
CA GLN A 238 32.83 -16.65 -8.83
C GLN A 238 32.29 -15.41 -8.12
N GLY A 239 30.98 -15.16 -8.26
CA GLY A 239 30.31 -13.97 -7.74
C GLY A 239 30.21 -12.84 -8.79
N PRO A 240 29.43 -11.78 -8.52
CA PRO A 240 29.14 -10.71 -9.48
C PRO A 240 30.34 -9.80 -9.79
N ASP A 241 31.42 -9.92 -9.03
CA ASP A 241 32.68 -9.18 -9.14
C ASP A 241 33.92 -10.07 -8.94
N CYS A 242 33.77 -11.39 -9.11
CA CYS A 242 34.84 -12.39 -8.97
C CYS A 242 35.59 -12.32 -7.62
N SER A 243 34.90 -11.93 -6.55
CA SER A 243 35.46 -11.82 -5.20
C SER A 243 35.42 -13.12 -4.39
N LEU A 244 34.70 -14.15 -4.84
CA LEU A 244 34.46 -15.38 -4.10
C LEU A 244 35.20 -16.57 -4.72
N ASN A 245 35.79 -17.42 -3.89
CA ASN A 245 36.44 -18.67 -4.34
C ASN A 245 35.41 -19.71 -4.83
N VAL A 246 35.87 -20.70 -5.60
CA VAL A 246 35.12 -21.92 -5.94
C VAL A 246 35.78 -23.13 -5.26
N PRO A 247 35.10 -23.85 -4.34
CA PRO A 247 33.78 -23.56 -3.77
C PRO A 247 33.81 -22.37 -2.79
N SER A 248 32.65 -21.75 -2.58
CA SER A 248 32.43 -20.74 -1.53
C SER A 248 31.40 -21.23 -0.51
N THR A 249 31.50 -20.76 0.73
CA THR A 249 30.43 -20.84 1.74
C THR A 249 29.54 -19.61 1.75
N GLU A 250 29.89 -18.56 1.00
CA GLU A 250 29.15 -17.31 0.91
C GLU A 250 28.16 -17.32 -0.27
N SER A 251 26.93 -16.86 -0.02
CA SER A 251 25.90 -16.71 -1.04
C SER A 251 25.94 -15.31 -1.66
N TYR A 252 25.65 -15.24 -2.96
CA TYR A 252 25.58 -13.99 -3.71
C TYR A 252 24.33 -13.94 -4.57
N TRP A 253 23.87 -12.72 -4.87
CA TRP A 253 22.77 -12.49 -5.81
C TRP A 253 23.31 -12.22 -7.22
N ILE A 254 22.59 -12.72 -8.22
CA ILE A 254 22.73 -12.34 -9.62
C ILE A 254 21.45 -11.69 -10.11
N LEU A 255 21.57 -10.77 -11.06
CA LEU A 255 20.45 -10.15 -11.76
C LEU A 255 20.56 -10.48 -13.26
N PRO A 256 19.96 -11.59 -13.73
CA PRO A 256 19.97 -11.95 -15.14
C PRO A 256 19.30 -10.87 -15.99
N ASN A 257 19.91 -10.46 -17.09
CA ASN A 257 19.40 -9.39 -17.96
C ASN A 257 18.30 -9.89 -18.94
N VAL A 258 17.47 -10.85 -18.50
CA VAL A 258 16.48 -11.54 -19.35
C VAL A 258 15.07 -11.05 -19.04
N LYS A 259 14.40 -10.45 -20.03
CA LYS A 259 13.04 -9.92 -19.91
C LYS A 259 12.02 -10.80 -20.66
N PRO A 260 10.76 -10.90 -20.17
CA PRO A 260 9.68 -11.63 -20.85
C PRO A 260 9.43 -11.25 -22.30
N PHE A 261 9.55 -9.96 -22.58
CA PHE A 261 9.45 -9.32 -23.90
C PHE A 261 10.02 -7.90 -23.77
N ASN A 262 10.10 -7.15 -24.86
CA ASN A 262 10.50 -5.74 -24.84
C ASN A 262 9.41 -4.86 -25.49
N PRO A 263 8.81 -3.89 -24.79
CA PRO A 263 8.99 -3.55 -23.37
C PRO A 263 8.18 -4.44 -22.42
N SER A 264 8.83 -5.12 -21.47
CA SER A 264 8.16 -5.77 -20.33
C SER A 264 8.05 -4.82 -19.15
N VAL A 265 6.87 -4.78 -18.52
CA VAL A 265 6.56 -3.94 -17.36
C VAL A 265 6.80 -4.68 -16.05
N GLY A 266 7.21 -3.95 -15.01
CA GLY A 266 7.30 -4.50 -13.64
C GLY A 266 5.93 -4.88 -13.09
N ARG A 267 5.88 -5.92 -12.24
CA ARG A 267 4.64 -6.36 -11.57
C ARG A 267 4.84 -6.72 -10.10
N ALA A 268 3.93 -6.26 -9.26
CA ALA A 268 3.88 -6.55 -7.82
C ALA A 268 2.73 -7.51 -7.49
N SER A 269 2.75 -8.12 -6.30
CA SER A 269 1.65 -8.95 -5.77
C SER A 269 1.13 -10.06 -6.71
N HIS A 270 2.03 -10.54 -7.57
CA HIS A 270 1.89 -11.75 -8.37
C HIS A 270 2.24 -12.99 -7.51
N LYS A 271 2.05 -14.18 -8.06
CA LYS A 271 2.55 -15.43 -7.46
C LYS A 271 3.36 -16.23 -8.48
N ALA A 272 4.26 -17.07 -7.97
CA ALA A 272 5.10 -17.93 -8.79
C ALA A 272 5.10 -19.36 -8.25
N VAL A 273 5.14 -20.35 -9.14
CA VAL A 273 5.29 -21.77 -8.81
C VAL A 273 6.28 -22.45 -9.76
N LEU A 274 6.98 -23.47 -9.29
CA LEU A 274 7.96 -24.23 -10.07
C LEU A 274 7.39 -25.59 -10.47
N HIS A 275 7.34 -25.87 -11.78
CA HIS A 275 6.96 -27.19 -12.31
C HIS A 275 8.03 -27.70 -13.28
N GLY A 276 8.71 -28.78 -12.90
CA GLY A 276 9.92 -29.24 -13.60
C GLY A 276 10.96 -28.11 -13.70
N LYS A 277 11.30 -27.73 -14.94
CA LYS A 277 12.24 -26.62 -15.25
C LYS A 277 11.58 -25.25 -15.47
N PHE A 278 10.25 -25.17 -15.38
CA PHE A 278 9.51 -23.95 -15.68
C PHE A 278 9.03 -23.27 -14.40
N MET A 279 9.53 -22.05 -14.15
CA MET A 279 8.93 -21.15 -13.17
C MET A 279 7.75 -20.42 -13.82
N TRP A 280 6.53 -20.75 -13.41
CA TRP A 280 5.31 -20.11 -13.86
C TRP A 280 5.01 -18.89 -12.98
N VAL A 281 4.84 -17.71 -13.60
CA VAL A 281 4.50 -16.45 -12.93
C VAL A 281 3.11 -16.02 -13.39
N ILE A 282 2.18 -15.92 -12.44
CA ILE A 282 0.76 -15.70 -12.72
C ILE A 282 0.24 -14.46 -11.98
N GLY A 283 -0.62 -13.71 -12.67
CA GLY A 283 -1.34 -12.56 -12.13
C GLY A 283 -0.44 -11.40 -11.69
N GLY A 284 -0.94 -10.63 -10.72
CA GLY A 284 -0.28 -9.46 -10.15
C GLY A 284 -0.77 -8.12 -10.71
N TYR A 285 -0.26 -7.06 -10.11
CA TYR A 285 -0.59 -5.68 -10.42
C TYR A 285 0.54 -5.02 -11.21
N THR A 286 0.18 -4.15 -12.15
CA THR A 286 1.13 -3.30 -12.89
C THR A 286 0.46 -1.96 -13.19
N PHE A 287 1.22 -0.87 -13.20
CA PHE A 287 0.72 0.47 -13.50
C PHE A 287 0.39 0.68 -14.99
N ASN A 288 0.79 -0.24 -15.88
CA ASN A 288 0.49 -0.17 -17.31
C ASN A 288 -0.24 -1.45 -17.79
N TYR A 289 -1.56 -1.38 -17.69
CA TYR A 289 -2.51 -2.45 -18.03
C TYR A 289 -2.47 -2.87 -19.51
N GLY A 290 -2.13 -1.95 -20.42
CA GLY A 290 -2.20 -2.18 -21.88
C GLY A 290 -1.22 -3.25 -22.42
N SER A 291 -0.32 -3.75 -21.57
CA SER A 291 0.65 -4.81 -21.88
C SER A 291 0.61 -5.99 -20.90
N PHE A 292 -0.40 -6.04 -20.02
CA PHE A 292 -0.46 -7.06 -18.97
C PHE A 292 -0.68 -8.47 -19.55
N GLN A 293 0.13 -9.43 -19.07
CA GLN A 293 0.02 -10.85 -19.39
C GLN A 293 -0.33 -11.64 -18.13
N MET A 294 -1.43 -12.41 -18.15
CA MET A 294 -1.90 -13.14 -16.97
C MET A 294 -0.99 -14.33 -16.61
N VAL A 295 -0.36 -14.97 -17.60
CA VAL A 295 0.53 -16.12 -17.41
C VAL A 295 1.84 -15.89 -18.17
N LEU A 296 2.97 -16.04 -17.46
CA LEU A 296 4.32 -16.10 -18.01
C LEU A 296 4.97 -17.40 -17.52
N ASN A 297 5.92 -17.94 -18.28
CA ASN A 297 6.84 -18.97 -17.78
C ASN A 297 8.29 -18.63 -18.10
N TYR A 298 9.21 -19.03 -17.23
CA TYR A 298 10.65 -18.94 -17.41
C TYR A 298 11.26 -20.33 -17.39
N ASN A 299 11.95 -20.72 -18.45
CA ASN A 299 12.72 -21.96 -18.50
C ASN A 299 14.08 -21.76 -17.83
N LEU A 300 14.28 -22.40 -16.68
CA LEU A 300 15.51 -22.31 -15.88
C LEU A 300 16.74 -22.92 -16.57
N GLU A 301 16.57 -23.87 -17.49
CA GLU A 301 17.70 -24.46 -18.23
C GLU A 301 18.23 -23.55 -19.35
N SER A 302 17.33 -22.89 -20.10
CA SER A 302 17.69 -22.10 -21.28
C SER A 302 17.71 -20.60 -21.03
N SER A 303 17.36 -20.16 -19.81
CA SER A 303 17.18 -18.75 -19.44
C SER A 303 16.27 -17.97 -20.41
N ILE A 304 15.17 -18.58 -20.87
CA ILE A 304 14.21 -17.96 -21.80
C ILE A 304 12.84 -17.87 -21.15
N TRP A 305 12.21 -16.71 -21.28
CA TRP A 305 10.81 -16.48 -20.95
C TRP A 305 9.89 -16.77 -22.14
N ASN A 306 8.68 -17.25 -21.85
CA ASN A 306 7.57 -17.31 -22.80
C ASN A 306 6.29 -16.70 -22.18
N VAL A 307 5.41 -16.19 -23.04
CA VAL A 307 4.06 -15.74 -22.66
C VAL A 307 3.09 -16.91 -22.84
N GLY A 308 2.23 -17.16 -21.85
CA GLY A 308 1.20 -18.21 -21.93
C GLY A 308 0.10 -17.87 -22.94
N THR A 309 -0.56 -18.89 -23.48
CA THR A 309 -1.60 -18.67 -24.50
C THR A 309 -2.84 -17.95 -23.97
N LEU A 310 -3.48 -17.15 -24.83
CA LEU A 310 -4.70 -16.40 -24.54
C LEU A 310 -5.96 -17.29 -24.53
N SER A 311 -5.99 -18.31 -23.66
CA SER A 311 -7.23 -19.02 -23.34
C SER A 311 -8.18 -18.13 -22.53
N ARG A 312 -9.49 -18.40 -22.58
CA ARG A 312 -10.51 -17.65 -21.81
C ARG A 312 -10.35 -17.94 -20.31
N GLY A 313 -9.55 -17.12 -19.64
CA GLY A 313 -9.18 -17.29 -18.24
C GLY A 313 -9.75 -16.23 -17.29
N PRO A 314 -9.23 -16.20 -16.04
CA PRO A 314 -9.60 -15.22 -15.03
C PRO A 314 -9.27 -13.79 -15.46
N LEU A 315 -10.06 -12.83 -14.98
CA LEU A 315 -9.70 -11.41 -15.02
C LEU A 315 -8.41 -11.15 -14.22
N GLN A 316 -7.62 -10.15 -14.68
CA GLN A 316 -6.40 -9.69 -14.00
C GLN A 316 -6.66 -9.44 -12.52
N ARG A 317 -5.80 -10.00 -11.67
CA ARG A 317 -5.89 -9.87 -10.21
C ARG A 317 -4.56 -9.97 -9.51
N TYR A 318 -4.46 -9.29 -8.37
CA TYR A 318 -3.33 -9.35 -7.45
C TYR A 318 -3.77 -9.88 -6.08
N GLY A 319 -2.82 -10.23 -5.22
CA GLY A 319 -3.13 -10.72 -3.86
C GLY A 319 -3.89 -12.06 -3.82
N HIS A 320 -4.02 -12.74 -4.96
CA HIS A 320 -4.48 -14.12 -5.07
C HIS A 320 -3.41 -15.09 -4.51
N SER A 321 -3.77 -16.34 -4.28
CA SER A 321 -2.82 -17.43 -4.01
C SER A 321 -2.72 -18.39 -5.20
N LEU A 322 -1.66 -19.19 -5.22
CA LEU A 322 -1.52 -20.35 -6.11
C LEU A 322 -1.16 -21.57 -5.27
N ALA A 323 -1.68 -22.74 -5.65
CA ALA A 323 -1.17 -24.03 -5.22
C ALA A 323 -0.99 -24.94 -6.45
N LEU A 324 0.15 -25.61 -6.56
CA LEU A 324 0.45 -26.56 -7.63
C LEU A 324 0.14 -27.98 -7.16
N TYR A 325 -0.59 -28.75 -7.95
CA TYR A 325 -0.76 -30.18 -7.75
C TYR A 325 -0.83 -30.92 -9.09
N GLN A 326 0.08 -31.88 -9.28
CA GLN A 326 0.32 -32.54 -10.57
C GLN A 326 0.50 -31.49 -11.69
N GLU A 327 -0.20 -31.65 -12.80
CA GLU A 327 -0.15 -30.77 -13.98
C GLU A 327 -1.10 -29.55 -13.89
N ASN A 328 -1.60 -29.23 -12.70
CA ASN A 328 -2.64 -28.22 -12.48
C ASN A 328 -2.21 -27.17 -11.45
N ILE A 329 -2.28 -25.90 -11.83
CA ILE A 329 -2.09 -24.75 -10.94
C ILE A 329 -3.48 -24.24 -10.54
N PHE A 330 -3.82 -24.39 -9.27
CA PHE A 330 -5.03 -23.86 -8.66
C PHE A 330 -4.76 -22.41 -8.23
N MET A 331 -5.64 -21.49 -8.60
CA MET A 331 -5.59 -20.08 -8.21
C MET A 331 -6.87 -19.73 -7.45
N TYR A 332 -6.74 -19.20 -6.23
CA TYR A 332 -7.88 -18.80 -5.41
C TYR A 332 -7.94 -17.29 -5.19
N GLY A 333 -9.15 -16.75 -5.31
CA GLY A 333 -9.53 -15.43 -4.83
C GLY A 333 -8.67 -14.28 -5.37
N GLY A 334 -8.22 -13.41 -4.47
CA GLY A 334 -7.49 -12.19 -4.79
C GLY A 334 -8.42 -11.01 -5.07
N ARG A 335 -7.85 -9.93 -5.60
CA ARG A 335 -8.57 -8.70 -5.92
C ARG A 335 -8.50 -8.37 -7.40
N ILE A 336 -9.66 -8.16 -8.00
CA ILE A 336 -9.84 -7.76 -9.39
C ILE A 336 -10.01 -6.23 -9.41
N GLU A 337 -9.38 -5.55 -10.37
CA GLU A 337 -9.69 -4.15 -10.62
C GLU A 337 -10.98 -4.02 -11.44
N THR A 338 -12.08 -3.80 -10.73
CA THR A 338 -13.30 -3.18 -11.23
C THR A 338 -13.48 -1.81 -10.56
N ASN A 339 -14.43 -1.00 -11.03
CA ASN A 339 -14.72 0.32 -10.44
C ASN A 339 -15.01 0.26 -8.93
N ASP A 340 -15.57 -0.86 -8.46
CA ASP A 340 -15.92 -1.11 -7.06
C ASP A 340 -14.83 -1.90 -6.29
N GLY A 341 -13.75 -2.31 -6.97
CA GLY A 341 -12.56 -2.92 -6.37
C GLY A 341 -12.77 -4.32 -5.77
N ASN A 342 -13.46 -5.21 -6.50
CA ASN A 342 -13.98 -6.46 -5.93
C ASN A 342 -12.90 -7.48 -5.50
N VAL A 343 -12.96 -7.90 -4.24
CA VAL A 343 -12.25 -9.08 -3.72
C VAL A 343 -13.10 -10.31 -4.01
N THR A 344 -12.51 -11.39 -4.53
CA THR A 344 -13.26 -12.56 -5.04
C THR A 344 -12.94 -13.85 -4.30
N ASP A 345 -13.87 -14.80 -4.43
CA ASP A 345 -13.87 -16.19 -3.98
C ASP A 345 -13.75 -17.18 -5.16
N GLU A 346 -13.52 -16.70 -6.39
CA GLU A 346 -13.35 -17.56 -7.56
C GLU A 346 -12.18 -18.54 -7.40
N LEU A 347 -12.45 -19.83 -7.65
CA LEU A 347 -11.43 -20.87 -7.81
C LEU A 347 -11.22 -21.17 -9.30
N TRP A 348 -10.01 -20.95 -9.79
CA TRP A 348 -9.59 -21.25 -11.16
C TRP A 348 -8.51 -22.32 -11.18
N VAL A 349 -8.48 -23.12 -12.23
CA VAL A 349 -7.45 -24.15 -12.46
C VAL A 349 -6.86 -23.96 -13.85
N PHE A 350 -5.56 -23.70 -13.92
CA PHE A 350 -4.76 -23.68 -15.15
C PHE A 350 -4.09 -25.04 -15.32
N ASN A 351 -4.42 -25.77 -16.38
CA ASN A 351 -3.70 -26.97 -16.74
C ASN A 351 -2.44 -26.62 -17.55
N ILE A 352 -1.28 -27.11 -17.11
CA ILE A 352 0.02 -26.75 -17.68
C ILE A 352 0.18 -27.29 -19.10
N ASN A 353 -0.28 -28.52 -19.36
CA ASN A 353 -0.07 -29.20 -20.65
C ASN A 353 -0.95 -28.64 -21.77
N SER A 354 -2.22 -28.31 -21.50
CA SER A 354 -3.10 -27.65 -22.47
C SER A 354 -3.01 -26.12 -22.46
N GLN A 355 -2.30 -25.54 -21.49
CA GLN A 355 -2.25 -24.09 -21.20
C GLN A 355 -3.65 -23.44 -21.13
N SER A 356 -4.63 -24.18 -20.64
CA SER A 356 -6.04 -23.76 -20.62
C SER A 356 -6.54 -23.55 -19.20
N TRP A 357 -7.16 -22.39 -18.97
CA TRP A 357 -7.93 -22.13 -17.76
C TRP A 357 -9.28 -22.86 -17.75
N SER A 358 -9.69 -23.29 -16.56
CA SER A 358 -11.07 -23.69 -16.25
C SER A 358 -11.49 -23.08 -14.91
N THR A 359 -12.74 -22.63 -14.81
CA THR A 359 -13.33 -22.22 -13.52
C THR A 359 -13.91 -23.43 -12.79
N LYS A 360 -13.89 -23.41 -11.46
CA LYS A 360 -14.45 -24.45 -10.59
C LYS A 360 -15.36 -23.80 -9.56
N THR A 361 -16.61 -24.22 -9.51
CA THR A 361 -17.56 -23.81 -8.47
C THR A 361 -17.49 -24.82 -7.32
N PRO A 362 -17.10 -24.41 -6.09
CA PRO A 362 -17.13 -25.29 -4.94
C PRO A 362 -18.55 -25.74 -4.59
N THR A 363 -18.69 -26.98 -4.12
CA THR A 363 -19.93 -27.44 -3.49
C THR A 363 -19.79 -27.26 -1.98
N VAL A 364 -20.54 -26.32 -1.40
CA VAL A 364 -20.60 -26.15 0.05
C VAL A 364 -21.53 -27.21 0.62
N LEU A 365 -20.99 -28.07 1.49
CA LEU A 365 -21.76 -29.02 2.28
C LEU A 365 -21.83 -28.52 3.73
N GLY A 366 -23.04 -28.44 4.28
CA GLY A 366 -23.29 -27.95 5.65
C GLY A 366 -23.35 -26.42 5.77
N HIS A 367 -23.10 -25.92 6.99
CA HIS A 367 -23.15 -24.49 7.35
C HIS A 367 -21.84 -23.72 7.07
N GLY A 368 -20.94 -24.26 6.25
CA GLY A 368 -19.68 -23.58 5.90
C GLY A 368 -19.92 -22.30 5.10
N GLN A 369 -19.16 -21.24 5.40
CA GLN A 369 -19.14 -20.01 4.60
C GLN A 369 -17.85 -19.98 3.78
N GLN A 370 -17.97 -19.82 2.46
CA GLN A 370 -16.82 -19.50 1.62
C GLN A 370 -16.49 -18.01 1.73
N TYR A 371 -15.21 -17.67 1.88
CA TYR A 371 -14.75 -16.29 2.02
C TYR A 371 -13.97 -15.83 0.79
N ALA A 372 -14.44 -14.74 0.18
CA ALA A 372 -13.68 -13.95 -0.76
C ALA A 372 -12.54 -13.23 -0.02
N VAL A 373 -11.28 -13.48 -0.41
CA VAL A 373 -10.10 -12.96 0.28
C VAL A 373 -8.96 -12.56 -0.67
N GLU A 374 -8.27 -11.47 -0.34
CA GLU A 374 -6.94 -11.11 -0.88
C GLU A 374 -5.85 -11.19 0.19
N GLY A 375 -4.57 -11.24 -0.22
CA GLY A 375 -3.42 -11.26 0.70
C GLY A 375 -3.20 -12.58 1.45
N HIS A 376 -3.94 -13.63 1.10
CA HIS A 376 -3.90 -14.94 1.74
C HIS A 376 -2.79 -15.85 1.19
N SER A 377 -2.57 -17.00 1.84
CA SER A 377 -1.77 -18.10 1.28
C SER A 377 -2.65 -19.31 0.95
N ALA A 378 -2.17 -20.16 0.04
CA ALA A 378 -2.76 -21.46 -0.25
C ALA A 378 -1.69 -22.52 -0.38
N HIS A 379 -2.01 -23.74 0.06
CA HIS A 379 -1.13 -24.90 0.02
C HIS A 379 -1.97 -26.14 -0.33
N ILE A 380 -1.38 -27.11 -1.00
CA ILE A 380 -2.01 -28.44 -1.20
C ILE A 380 -1.22 -29.47 -0.41
N MET A 381 -1.95 -30.36 0.27
CA MET A 381 -1.41 -31.53 0.95
C MET A 381 -2.17 -32.79 0.52
N GLU A 382 -1.46 -33.92 0.47
CA GLU A 382 -2.05 -35.25 0.38
C GLU A 382 -2.06 -35.85 1.79
N LEU A 383 -3.22 -36.31 2.25
CA LEU A 383 -3.41 -36.91 3.57
C LEU A 383 -3.05 -38.41 3.55
N ASP A 384 -2.87 -39.02 4.72
CA ASP A 384 -2.61 -40.47 4.86
C ASP A 384 -3.73 -41.35 4.24
N SER A 385 -4.94 -40.80 4.11
CA SER A 385 -6.08 -41.42 3.42
C SER A 385 -5.98 -41.39 1.88
N ARG A 386 -5.00 -40.67 1.33
CA ARG A 386 -4.86 -40.24 -0.07
C ARG A 386 -5.89 -39.21 -0.55
N ASP A 387 -6.65 -38.62 0.37
CA ASP A 387 -7.43 -37.42 0.05
C ASP A 387 -6.50 -36.22 -0.15
N VAL A 388 -6.75 -35.45 -1.21
CA VAL A 388 -5.96 -34.25 -1.52
C VAL A 388 -6.76 -33.03 -1.09
N VAL A 389 -6.14 -32.16 -0.27
CA VAL A 389 -6.81 -30.98 0.30
C VAL A 389 -6.00 -29.73 -0.02
N MET A 390 -6.67 -28.74 -0.62
CA MET A 390 -6.16 -27.38 -0.79
C MET A 390 -6.64 -26.50 0.38
N ILE A 391 -5.72 -26.05 1.23
CA ILE A 391 -6.04 -25.16 2.35
C ILE A 391 -5.79 -23.70 1.96
N ILE A 392 -6.74 -22.81 2.28
CA ILE A 392 -6.59 -21.35 2.22
C ILE A 392 -6.42 -20.84 3.64
N ILE A 393 -5.36 -20.07 3.88
CA ILE A 393 -5.02 -19.56 5.22
C ILE A 393 -5.15 -18.03 5.24
N PHE A 394 -6.07 -17.54 6.08
CA PHE A 394 -6.30 -16.14 6.43
C PHE A 394 -6.61 -15.24 5.21
N GLY A 395 -6.35 -13.94 5.33
CA GLY A 395 -6.49 -12.94 4.28
C GLY A 395 -7.30 -11.72 4.71
N TYR A 396 -7.51 -10.78 3.79
CA TYR A 396 -8.44 -9.66 3.92
C TYR A 396 -9.67 -9.89 3.04
N SER A 397 -10.85 -9.80 3.64
CA SER A 397 -12.16 -9.85 2.97
C SER A 397 -12.84 -8.50 3.01
N ALA A 398 -13.43 -8.07 1.88
CA ALA A 398 -14.15 -6.80 1.80
C ALA A 398 -15.39 -6.71 2.71
N ILE A 399 -15.94 -7.85 3.17
CA ILE A 399 -17.12 -7.92 4.04
C ILE A 399 -16.72 -8.05 5.52
N TYR A 400 -15.69 -8.85 5.81
CA TYR A 400 -15.34 -9.28 7.18
C TYR A 400 -14.06 -8.65 7.73
N GLY A 401 -13.30 -7.89 6.92
CA GLY A 401 -11.98 -7.40 7.26
C GLY A 401 -10.93 -8.52 7.23
N TYR A 402 -9.91 -8.45 8.09
CA TYR A 402 -8.92 -9.51 8.22
C TYR A 402 -9.54 -10.75 8.87
N THR A 403 -9.42 -11.90 8.22
CA THR A 403 -9.95 -13.18 8.72
C THR A 403 -8.85 -14.08 9.26
N SER A 404 -9.12 -14.70 10.41
CA SER A 404 -8.32 -15.78 11.01
C SER A 404 -8.85 -17.18 10.65
N SER A 405 -9.85 -17.29 9.78
CA SER A 405 -10.41 -18.57 9.35
C SER A 405 -9.49 -19.28 8.35
N ILE A 406 -9.54 -20.61 8.36
CA ILE A 406 -8.94 -21.50 7.36
C ILE A 406 -10.09 -22.11 6.52
N GLN A 407 -9.87 -22.32 5.23
CA GLN A 407 -10.85 -22.90 4.30
C GLN A 407 -10.25 -24.14 3.61
N GLU A 408 -10.90 -25.30 3.72
CA GLU A 408 -10.37 -26.60 3.30
C GLU A 408 -11.11 -27.17 2.08
N TYR A 409 -10.47 -27.15 0.91
CA TYR A 409 -11.04 -27.59 -0.37
C TYR A 409 -10.58 -29.03 -0.68
N HIS A 410 -11.47 -30.01 -0.53
CA HIS A 410 -11.21 -31.38 -0.97
C HIS A 410 -11.19 -31.50 -2.51
N ILE A 411 -10.12 -32.07 -3.07
CA ILE A 411 -9.90 -32.25 -4.51
C ILE A 411 -10.12 -33.73 -4.88
N CYS A 412 -11.19 -33.99 -5.63
CA CYS A 412 -11.60 -35.32 -6.10
C CYS A 412 -11.64 -35.35 -7.64
N GLU A 413 -11.40 -36.52 -8.28
CA GLU A 413 -11.41 -36.66 -9.75
C GLU A 413 -12.73 -36.21 -10.40
N PHE A 414 -13.84 -36.43 -9.71
CA PHE A 414 -15.12 -35.77 -9.97
C PHE A 414 -15.36 -34.75 -8.86
N LEU A 415 -15.63 -33.48 -9.20
CA LEU A 415 -15.81 -32.39 -8.22
C LEU A 415 -17.15 -32.45 -7.46
N TYR A 416 -17.31 -33.50 -6.65
CA TYR A 416 -18.16 -33.48 -5.47
C TYR A 416 -17.26 -33.14 -4.28
N ILE A 417 -17.15 -31.85 -3.96
CA ILE A 417 -16.28 -31.40 -2.87
C ILE A 417 -16.87 -31.87 -1.53
N CYS A 418 -16.13 -32.74 -0.84
CA CYS A 418 -16.44 -33.16 0.52
C CYS A 418 -16.26 -32.00 1.52
N ASN A 419 -16.96 -32.09 2.66
CA ASN A 419 -17.24 -30.96 3.56
C ASN A 419 -16.01 -30.14 3.95
N PHE A 420 -16.16 -28.82 3.93
CA PHE A 420 -15.28 -27.91 4.68
C PHE A 420 -15.58 -28.04 6.17
N PHE A 421 -14.55 -28.22 6.99
CA PHE A 421 -14.65 -28.00 8.44
C PHE A 421 -13.85 -26.76 8.82
N ILE A 422 -14.53 -25.67 9.15
CA ILE A 422 -13.89 -24.54 9.84
C ILE A 422 -13.69 -24.96 11.30
N LEU A 423 -12.53 -25.53 11.59
CA LEU A 423 -12.06 -25.72 12.97
C LEU A 423 -11.44 -24.41 13.46
N GLU A 424 -12.19 -23.65 14.28
CA GLU A 424 -11.64 -22.52 15.03
C GLU A 424 -10.66 -23.01 16.12
N TYR A 425 -9.44 -23.35 15.71
CA TYR A 425 -8.32 -23.44 16.63
C TYR A 425 -7.83 -22.04 16.98
N PHE A 426 -8.41 -21.48 18.05
CA PHE A 426 -7.78 -20.41 18.80
C PHE A 426 -6.46 -20.91 19.41
N TYR A 427 -5.37 -20.80 18.65
CA TYR A 427 -4.02 -20.83 19.21
C TYR A 427 -3.81 -19.54 20.02
N LEU A 428 -3.97 -19.66 21.33
CA LEU A 428 -3.59 -18.69 22.36
C LEU A 428 -2.09 -18.81 22.69
#